data_AF-A0A2N1MRP1-F1
#
_entry.id   AF-A0A2N1MRP1-F1
#
_cell.length_a   1.000
_cell.length_b   1.000
_cell.length_c   1.000
_cell.angle_alpha   90.00
_cell.angle_beta   90.00
_cell.angle_gamma   90.00
#
_symmetry.space_group_name_H-M   'P 1'
#
loop_
_entity.id
_entity.type
_entity.pdbx_description
1 polymer ?
#
loop_
_entity_poly.entity_id
_entity_poly.type
_entity_poly.pdbx_seq_one_letter_code
_entity_poly.pdbx_strand_id
1 'polypeptide(L)' 'MTKKNNNNYRLKVTTACQNCQRRKIKCSGETPCKYCSKVDKKCEPGKPGKKRGPPPGQEVIRSRTSRMES' A
#
# COMPACT_ATOMS: atom_id res chain seq x y z
N MET A 1 -27.41 -6.71 24.21
CA MET A 1 -26.23 -7.48 23.78
C MET A 1 -25.59 -6.82 22.56
N THR A 2 -24.41 -6.22 22.72
CA THR A 2 -23.68 -5.49 21.67
C THR A 2 -22.96 -6.46 20.72
N LYS A 3 -23.43 -6.56 19.47
CA LYS A 3 -22.76 -7.34 18.42
C LYS A 3 -21.45 -6.66 18.02
N LYS A 4 -20.32 -7.19 18.49
CA LYS A 4 -18.97 -6.87 18.00
C LYS A 4 -18.86 -7.36 16.56
N ASN A 5 -19.07 -6.45 15.61
CA ASN A 5 -18.84 -6.73 14.19
C ASN A 5 -17.33 -6.81 13.94
N ASN A 6 -16.77 -8.02 13.99
CA ASN A 6 -15.41 -8.34 13.58
C ASN A 6 -15.29 -8.28 12.04
N ASN A 7 -15.54 -7.10 11.50
CA ASN A 7 -15.27 -6.75 10.11
C ASN A 7 -13.76 -6.53 9.98
N ASN A 8 -12.98 -7.62 10.06
CA ASN A 8 -11.55 -7.66 9.78
C ASN A 8 -11.32 -7.55 8.26
N TYR A 9 -12.00 -6.60 7.60
CA TYR A 9 -11.60 -6.13 6.29
C TYR A 9 -10.26 -5.46 6.47
N ARG A 10 -9.20 -6.25 6.33
CA ARG A 10 -7.85 -5.75 6.20
C ARG A 10 -7.81 -4.97 4.90
N LEU A 11 -8.20 -3.70 4.98
CA LEU A 11 -8.02 -2.73 3.91
C LEU A 11 -6.57 -2.88 3.50
N LYS A 12 -6.33 -3.38 2.29
CA LYS A 12 -4.97 -3.50 1.78
C LYS A 12 -4.44 -2.09 1.68
N VAL A 13 -3.60 -1.75 2.63
CA VAL A 13 -2.93 -0.45 2.69
C VAL A 13 -1.91 -0.45 1.57
N THR A 14 -2.30 0.11 0.44
CA THR A 14 -1.40 0.30 -0.71
C THR A 14 -0.33 1.34 -0.39
N THR A 15 -0.59 2.23 0.57
CA THR A 15 0.26 3.39 0.88
C THR A 15 0.40 3.61 2.39
N ALA A 16 1.62 3.50 2.90
CA ALA A 16 1.95 3.87 4.27
C ALA A 16 1.81 5.40 4.49
N CYS A 17 1.54 5.84 5.73
CA CYS A 17 1.54 7.28 6.05
C CYS A 17 2.95 7.88 5.88
N GLN A 18 3.05 9.21 5.74
CA GLN A 18 4.34 9.88 5.51
C GLN A 18 5.38 9.59 6.61
N ASN A 19 4.95 9.51 7.87
CA ASN A 19 5.84 9.22 8.99
C ASN A 19 6.44 7.81 8.91
N CYS A 20 5.60 6.81 8.59
CA CYS A 20 6.04 5.44 8.41
C CYS A 20 6.92 5.27 7.16
N GLN A 21 6.61 5.99 6.07
CA GLN A 21 7.44 6.02 4.86
C GLN A 21 8.84 6.58 5.15
N ARG A 22 8.93 7.76 5.79
CA ARG A 22 10.22 8.40 6.14
C ARG A 22 11.07 7.52 7.06
N ARG A 23 10.44 6.84 8.02
CA ARG A 23 11.11 5.92 8.96
C ARG A 23 11.39 4.54 8.39
N LYS A 24 10.86 4.21 7.20
CA LYS A 24 10.93 2.87 6.60
C LYS A 24 10.41 1.76 7.53
N ILE A 25 9.33 2.03 8.28
CA ILE A 25 8.67 1.07 9.18
C ILE A 25 7.31 0.65 8.64
N LYS A 26 6.81 -0.49 9.12
CA LYS A 26 5.47 -1.01 8.75
C LYS A 26 4.36 -0.08 9.25
N CYS A 27 3.53 0.41 8.33
CA CYS A 27 2.34 1.18 8.67
C CYS A 27 1.16 0.25 9.00
N SER A 28 0.43 0.55 10.06
CA SER A 28 -0.80 -0.18 10.42
C SER A 28 -1.96 0.12 9.47
N GLY A 29 -1.96 1.30 8.84
CA GLY A 29 -2.95 1.65 7.82
C GLY A 29 -4.30 2.15 8.32
N GLU A 30 -4.50 2.15 9.64
CA GLU A 30 -5.55 2.88 10.32
C GLU A 30 -5.22 4.39 10.30
N THR A 31 -6.22 5.26 10.38
CA THR A 31 -6.05 6.71 10.51
C THR A 31 -6.68 7.14 11.84
N PRO A 32 -5.88 7.54 12.85
CA PRO A 32 -4.41 7.61 12.86
C PRO A 32 -3.74 6.24 12.92
N CYS A 33 -2.54 6.12 12.34
CA CYS A 33 -1.77 4.88 12.38
C CYS A 33 -1.33 4.55 13.82
N LYS A 34 -1.20 3.27 14.20
CA LYS A 34 -0.78 2.89 15.58
C LYS A 34 0.49 3.59 16.05
N TYR A 35 1.45 3.80 15.15
CA TYR A 35 2.67 4.56 15.46
C TYR A 35 2.36 6.04 15.70
N CYS A 36 1.57 6.65 14.82
CA CYS A 36 1.19 8.05 14.86
C CYS A 36 0.38 8.37 16.12
N SER A 37 -0.51 7.47 16.52
CA SER A 37 -1.32 7.55 17.74
C SER A 37 -0.50 7.39 19.03
N LYS A 38 0.65 6.70 18.99
CA LYS A 38 1.53 6.54 20.16
C LYS A 38 2.47 7.71 20.40
N VAL A 39 2.74 8.48 19.35
CA VAL A 39 3.71 9.58 19.35
C VAL A 39 2.99 10.93 19.24
N ASP A 40 1.65 10.91 19.23
CA ASP A 40 0.79 12.08 19.07
C ASP A 40 1.21 12.98 17.89
N LYS A 41 1.62 12.34 16.79
CA LYS A 41 2.01 13.03 15.56
C LYS A 41 0.90 12.99 14.54
N LYS A 42 0.79 14.08 13.77
CA LYS A 42 -0.12 14.18 12.63
C LYS A 42 0.08 12.99 11.67
N CYS A 43 -0.96 12.18 11.52
CA CYS A 43 -0.97 11.03 10.62
C CYS A 43 -1.44 11.47 9.23
N GLU A 44 -0.51 11.89 8.37
CA GLU A 44 -0.83 12.21 6.99
C GLU A 44 -0.67 10.99 6.07
N PRO A 45 -1.67 10.66 5.23
CA PRO A 45 -1.54 9.65 4.20
C PRO A 45 -0.30 9.92 3.33
N GLY A 46 0.48 8.88 3.06
CA GLY A 46 1.62 9.00 2.16
C GLY A 46 1.17 9.14 0.72
N LYS A 47 2.06 9.58 -0.15
CA LYS A 47 1.82 9.57 -1.60
C LYS A 47 2.15 8.17 -2.15
N PRO A 48 1.33 7.62 -3.06
CA PRO A 48 1.70 6.40 -3.76
C PRO A 48 2.99 6.65 -4.54
N GLY A 49 3.97 5.74 -4.41
CA GLY A 49 5.20 5.82 -5.19
C GLY A 49 4.90 5.71 -6.68
N LYS A 50 5.66 6.42 -7.51
CA LYS A 50 5.61 6.22 -8.96
C LYS A 50 5.96 4.75 -9.25
N LYS A 51 5.13 4.06 -10.03
CA LYS A 51 5.49 2.72 -10.53
C LYS A 51 6.80 2.88 -11.29
N ARG A 52 7.81 2.07 -10.94
CA ARG A 52 9.06 2.01 -11.69
C ARG A 52 8.69 1.65 -13.14
N GLY A 53 9.18 2.43 -14.09
CA GLY A 53 9.05 2.09 -15.50
C GLY A 53 9.85 0.83 -15.84
N PRO A 54 9.72 0.30 -17.07
CA PRO A 54 10.64 -0.70 -17.58
C PRO A 54 12.09 -0.24 -17.34
N PRO A 55 13.01 -1.14 -16.97
CA PRO A 55 14.42 -0.78 -16.86
C PRO A 55 14.92 -0.20 -18.20
N PRO A 56 15.80 0.82 -18.17
CA PRO A 56 16.32 1.42 -19.39
C PRO A 56 17.02 0.35 -20.23
N GLY A 57 16.65 0.24 -21.51
CA GLY A 57 17.21 -0.73 -22.45
C GLY A 57 16.41 -2.02 -22.62
N GLN A 58 15.31 -2.22 -21.89
CA GLN A 58 14.41 -3.36 -22.11
C GLN A 58 13.23 -2.94 -22.98
N GLU A 59 13.22 -3.35 -24.25
CA GLU A 59 12.06 -3.18 -25.12
C GLU A 59 10.85 -3.88 -24.48
N VAL A 60 9.72 -3.19 -24.44
CA VAL A 60 8.47 -3.74 -23.93
C VAL A 60 7.96 -4.74 -24.95
N ILE A 61 8.46 -5.97 -24.88
CA ILE A 61 7.94 -7.09 -25.65
C ILE A 61 6.50 -7.28 -25.17
N ARG A 62 5.53 -6.72 -25.91
CA ARG A 62 4.13 -7.04 -25.74
C ARG A 62 3.99 -8.51 -26.13
N SER A 63 4.04 -9.39 -25.14
CA SER A 63 3.89 -10.83 -25.35
C SER A 63 2.63 -11.07 -26.18
N ARG A 64 2.85 -11.62 -27.38
CA ARG A 64 1.85 -12.10 -28.32
C ARG A 64 0.76 -12.87 -27.58
N THR A 65 -0.48 -12.64 -27.96
CA THR A 65 -1.62 -13.51 -27.68
C THR A 65 -1.26 -14.96 -28.04
N SER A 66 -0.94 -15.76 -27.04
CA SER A 66 -0.86 -17.21 -27.21
C SER A 66 -1.17 -17.89 -25.88
N ARG A 67 -2.43 -17.72 -25.43
CA ARG A 67 -3.07 -18.71 -24.57
C ARG A 67 -4.09 -19.45 -25.44
N MET A 68 -3.53 -20.37 -26.23
CA MET A 68 -4.15 -21.58 -26.78
C MET A 68 -5.31 -21.38 -27.77
N GLU A 69 -5.01 -21.58 -29.04
CA GLU A 69 -5.94 -22.21 -29.99
C GLU A 69 -5.62 -23.71 -29.99
N SER A 70 -6.54 -24.51 -29.47
CA SER A 70 -6.71 -25.97 -29.70
C SER A 70 -8.06 -26.37 -29.12
#